data_AF-A0A1Y3B167-F1
#
_entry.id   AF-A0A1Y3B167-F1
#
_cell.length_a   1.000
_cell.length_b   1.000
_cell.length_c   1.000
_cell.angle_alpha   90.00
_cell.angle_beta   90.00
_cell.angle_gamma   90.00
#
_symmetry.space_group_name_H-M   'P 1'
#
loop_
_entity.id
_entity.type
_entity.pdbx_description
1 polymer ?
#
loop_
_entity_poly.entity_id
_entity_poly.type
_entity_poly.pdbx_seq_one_letter_code
_entity_poly.pdbx_strand_id
1 'polypeptide(L)'
;MDRLYGGVCYAGIDTDPELKYPKGAGRVAFSNQQSYIAAISARFVQLQHADIEKRVEVKPYVLDDQICDECQGARCNGKYAPYFCANITCLQYYCENCWATIHSRPGREFHKPLVKEGADRPRAIPFRWC
;
A
#
# COMPACT_ATOMS: atom_id res chain seq x y z
N MET A 1 -12.39 -4.82 10.72
CA MET A 1 -11.04 -4.23 10.67
C MET A 1 -10.72 -3.52 11.98
N ASP A 2 -11.46 -2.49 12.39
CA ASP A 2 -11.19 -1.80 13.67
C ASP A 2 -11.28 -2.73 14.89
N ARG A 3 -12.31 -3.57 14.94
CA ARG A 3 -12.44 -4.62 15.98
C ARG A 3 -11.28 -5.63 16.00
N LEU A 4 -10.54 -5.80 14.91
CA LEU A 4 -9.49 -6.81 14.78
C LEU A 4 -8.09 -6.25 15.06
N TYR A 5 -7.82 -5.03 14.59
CA TYR A 5 -6.48 -4.44 14.63
C TYR A 5 -6.43 -3.09 15.37
N GLY A 6 -7.59 -2.51 15.69
CA GLY A 6 -7.73 -1.17 16.26
C GLY A 6 -7.29 -0.05 15.32
N GLY A 7 -7.52 1.18 15.75
CA GLY A 7 -6.92 2.38 15.15
C GLY A 7 -7.32 2.61 13.69
N VAL A 8 -8.49 2.16 13.24
CA VAL A 8 -8.97 2.51 11.90
C VAL A 8 -9.46 3.96 11.90
N CYS A 9 -8.85 4.81 11.09
CA CYS A 9 -9.28 6.20 10.92
C CYS A 9 -10.20 6.38 9.72
N TYR A 10 -10.11 5.49 8.73
CA TYR A 10 -10.94 5.54 7.53
C TYR A 10 -11.14 4.13 6.96
N ALA A 11 -12.36 3.86 6.50
CA ALA A 11 -12.67 2.68 5.70
C ALA A 11 -13.61 3.09 4.57
N GLY A 12 -13.31 2.63 3.35
CA GLY A 12 -14.14 2.93 2.18
C GLY A 12 -14.08 1.84 1.14
N ILE A 13 -15.16 1.70 0.38
CA ILE A 13 -15.24 0.79 -0.75
C ILE A 13 -14.58 1.45 -1.96
N ASP A 14 -13.81 0.68 -2.72
CA ASP A 14 -13.25 1.15 -3.97
C ASP A 14 -14.37 1.19 -5.02
N THR A 15 -14.72 2.40 -5.43
CA THR A 15 -15.70 2.65 -6.49
C THR A 15 -15.00 3.03 -7.79
N ASP A 16 -15.63 2.70 -8.91
CA ASP A 16 -15.25 3.26 -10.20
C ASP A 16 -15.42 4.80 -10.18
N PRO A 17 -14.42 5.60 -10.59
CA PRO A 17 -14.51 7.06 -10.50
C PRO A 17 -15.62 7.67 -11.37
N GLU A 18 -15.94 7.05 -12.51
CA GLU A 18 -16.91 7.55 -13.47
C GLU A 18 -18.31 7.01 -13.15
N LEU A 19 -18.41 5.69 -12.98
CA LEU A 19 -19.70 5.01 -12.79
C LEU A 19 -20.15 4.96 -11.32
N LYS A 20 -19.29 5.38 -10.39
CA LYS A 20 -19.50 5.31 -8.93
C LYS A 20 -19.87 3.91 -8.42
N TYR A 21 -19.55 2.87 -9.19
CA TYR A 21 -19.95 1.50 -8.91
C TYR A 21 -18.89 0.73 -8.09
N PRO A 22 -19.26 -0.09 -7.08
CA PRO A 22 -18.32 -0.87 -6.29
C PRO A 22 -17.48 -1.86 -7.13
N LYS A 23 -16.17 -1.88 -6.91
CA LYS A 23 -15.21 -2.73 -7.64
C LYS A 23 -14.90 -4.06 -6.95
N GLY A 24 -15.58 -4.38 -5.86
CA GLY A 24 -15.32 -5.58 -5.06
C GLY A 24 -14.05 -5.52 -4.20
N ALA A 25 -13.47 -4.33 -4.05
CA ALA A 25 -12.34 -4.06 -3.16
C ALA A 25 -12.68 -2.90 -2.23
N GLY A 26 -11.89 -2.75 -1.17
CA GLY A 26 -11.99 -1.64 -0.25
C GLY A 26 -10.61 -1.28 0.31
N ARG A 27 -10.54 -0.08 0.86
CA ARG A 27 -9.33 0.48 1.45
C ARG A 27 -9.62 0.87 2.89
N VAL A 28 -8.60 0.68 3.73
CA VAL A 28 -8.63 1.00 5.14
C VAL A 28 -7.37 1.77 5.46
N ALA A 29 -7.50 2.90 6.14
CA ALA A 29 -6.39 3.64 6.70
C ALA A 29 -6.39 3.49 8.21
N PHE A 30 -5.19 3.36 8.77
CA PHE A 30 -4.95 3.25 10.20
C PHE A 30 -4.31 4.53 10.72
N SER A 31 -4.63 4.91 11.95
CA SER A 31 -4.04 6.05 12.66
C SER A 31 -2.64 5.77 13.20
N ASN A 32 -2.21 4.50 13.20
CA ASN A 32 -0.93 4.08 13.73
C ASN A 32 -0.31 2.95 12.88
N GLN A 33 1.01 2.90 12.90
CA GLN A 33 1.79 1.95 12.10
C GLN A 33 1.63 0.50 12.60
N GLN A 34 1.41 0.29 13.91
CA GLN A 34 1.28 -1.04 14.50
C GLN A 34 0.05 -1.79 13.96
N SER A 35 -1.11 -1.13 13.91
CA SER A 35 -2.35 -1.67 13.34
C SER A 35 -2.20 -1.95 11.85
N TYR A 36 -1.52 -1.07 11.10
CA TYR A 36 -1.22 -1.28 9.68
C TYR A 36 -0.36 -2.53 9.47
N ILE A 37 0.75 -2.65 10.20
CA ILE A 37 1.66 -3.79 10.11
C ILE A 37 0.94 -5.09 10.49
N ALA A 38 0.15 -5.09 11.57
CA ALA A 38 -0.62 -6.26 11.99
C ALA A 38 -1.60 -6.72 10.90
N ALA A 39 -2.30 -5.78 10.25
CA ALA A 39 -3.25 -6.08 9.19
C ALA A 39 -2.56 -6.65 7.93
N ILE A 40 -1.44 -6.07 7.48
CA ILE A 40 -0.68 -6.58 6.34
C ILE A 40 -0.11 -7.97 6.64
N SER A 41 0.43 -8.16 7.85
CA SER A 41 1.05 -9.43 8.28
C SER A 41 0.07 -10.59 8.28
N ALA A 42 -1.20 -10.33 8.64
CA ALA A 42 -2.24 -11.35 8.63
C ALA A 42 -2.51 -11.89 7.22
N ARG A 43 -2.30 -11.09 6.16
CA ARG A 43 -2.51 -11.38 4.73
C ARG A 43 -3.94 -11.75 4.33
N PHE A 44 -4.61 -12.60 5.10
CA PHE A 44 -6.01 -12.94 4.94
C PHE A 44 -6.74 -12.71 6.24
N VAL A 45 -7.95 -12.15 6.14
CA VAL A 45 -8.81 -11.94 7.29
C VAL A 45 -10.22 -12.44 6.99
N GLN A 46 -10.81 -13.15 7.96
CA GLN A 46 -12.21 -13.52 7.92
C GLN A 46 -13.04 -12.36 8.48
N LEU A 47 -13.95 -11.88 7.65
CA LEU A 47 -14.95 -10.88 8.02
C LEU A 47 -16.29 -11.59 8.14
N GLN A 48 -16.89 -11.45 9.32
CA GLN A 48 -18.22 -11.97 9.60
C GLN A 48 -19.16 -10.79 9.92
N HIS A 49 -20.29 -10.73 9.23
CA HIS A 49 -21.35 -9.76 9.52
C HIS A 49 -22.71 -10.39 9.24
N ALA A 50 -23.54 -10.49 10.28
CA ALA A 50 -24.78 -11.29 10.25
C ALA A 50 -24.49 -12.71 9.70
N ASP A 51 -25.19 -13.12 8.66
CA ASP A 51 -25.08 -14.44 8.05
C ASP A 51 -24.02 -14.51 6.94
N ILE A 52 -23.25 -13.43 6.75
CA ILE A 52 -22.24 -13.33 5.69
C ILE A 52 -20.85 -13.56 6.30
N GLU A 53 -20.17 -14.58 5.80
CA GLU A 53 -18.74 -14.81 6.03
C GLU A 53 -17.97 -14.60 4.72
N LYS A 54 -16.93 -13.76 4.77
CA LYS A 54 -16.02 -13.52 3.65
C LYS A 54 -14.58 -13.54 4.12
N ARG A 55 -13.75 -14.33 3.45
CA ARG A 55 -12.30 -14.26 3.57
C ARG A 55 -11.76 -13.25 2.55
N VAL A 56 -11.11 -12.21 3.02
CA VAL A 56 -10.54 -11.15 2.16
C VAL A 56 -9.02 -11.15 2.27
N GLU A 57 -8.34 -10.88 1.15
CA GLU A 57 -6.90 -10.68 1.10
C GLU A 57 -6.57 -9.21 1.40
N VAL A 58 -5.58 -8.99 2.27
CA VAL A 58 -5.06 -7.67 2.63
C VAL A 58 -3.76 -7.45 1.86
N LYS A 59 -3.67 -6.33 1.15
CA LYS A 59 -2.47 -5.90 0.42
C LYS A 59 -2.11 -4.46 0.79
N PRO A 60 -0.81 -4.11 0.81
CA PRO A 60 -0.39 -2.72 0.92
C PRO A 60 -1.01 -1.86 -0.18
N TYR A 61 -1.46 -0.66 0.19
CA TYR A 61 -1.91 0.34 -0.77
C TYR A 61 -0.71 1.17 -1.21
N VAL A 62 -0.35 1.11 -2.49
CA VAL A 62 0.83 1.80 -3.04
C VAL A 62 0.40 3.12 -3.68
N LEU A 63 0.95 4.23 -3.18
CA LEU A 63 0.87 5.59 -3.73
C LEU A 63 1.92 5.85 -4.83
N ASP A 64 1.63 6.83 -5.71
CA ASP A 64 2.36 7.08 -6.96
C ASP A 64 3.42 8.20 -6.87
N ASP A 65 3.29 9.04 -5.86
CA ASP A 65 3.99 10.31 -5.67
C ASP A 65 4.96 10.26 -4.50
N GLN A 66 5.33 9.05 -4.09
CA GLN A 66 6.24 8.84 -2.98
C GLN A 66 7.69 8.91 -3.46
N ILE A 67 8.52 9.57 -2.68
CA ILE A 67 9.96 9.61 -2.89
C ILE A 67 10.61 8.38 -2.23
N CYS A 68 11.83 8.05 -2.64
CA CYS A 68 12.57 6.95 -2.02
C CYS A 68 12.78 7.24 -0.53
N ASP A 69 12.25 6.39 0.35
CA ASP A 69 12.39 6.55 1.81
C ASP A 69 13.86 6.54 2.25
N GLU A 70 14.69 5.89 1.45
CA GLU A 70 16.05 5.57 1.85
C GLU A 70 17.10 6.60 1.44
N CYS A 71 16.85 7.33 0.35
CA CYS A 71 17.73 8.42 -0.08
C CYS A 71 17.03 9.77 -0.17
N GLN A 72 15.72 9.81 0.11
CA GLN A 72 14.90 11.02 0.05
C GLN A 72 15.05 11.77 -1.29
N GLY A 73 15.16 11.02 -2.38
CA GLY A 73 15.34 11.56 -3.74
C GLY A 73 16.78 11.90 -4.16
N ALA A 74 17.74 11.88 -3.23
CA ALA A 74 19.12 12.32 -3.47
C ALA A 74 19.86 11.50 -4.55
N ARG A 75 19.53 10.21 -4.70
CA ARG A 75 20.17 9.30 -5.67
C ARG A 75 19.39 9.16 -6.98
N CYS A 76 18.22 9.78 -7.10
CA CYS A 76 17.36 9.67 -8.28
C CYS A 76 16.90 11.04 -8.82
N ASN A 77 17.66 12.10 -8.54
CA ASN A 77 17.40 13.46 -9.02
C ASN A 77 15.99 13.96 -8.66
N GLY A 78 15.51 13.61 -7.45
CA GLY A 78 14.17 13.98 -6.97
C GLY A 78 13.00 13.22 -7.63
N LYS A 79 13.26 12.23 -8.50
CA LYS A 79 12.19 11.41 -9.09
C LYS A 79 11.49 10.55 -8.03
N TYR A 80 10.20 10.29 -8.24
CA TYR A 80 9.42 9.36 -7.43
C TYR A 80 9.99 7.94 -7.47
N ALA A 81 9.79 7.21 -6.38
CA ALA A 81 10.21 5.83 -6.24
C ALA A 81 9.35 4.90 -7.10
N PRO A 82 9.93 4.17 -8.07
CA PRO A 82 9.18 3.24 -8.91
C PRO A 82 8.82 1.93 -8.18
N TYR A 83 9.44 1.64 -7.03
CA TYR A 83 9.31 0.36 -6.34
C TYR A 83 8.82 0.54 -4.90
N PHE A 84 7.88 -0.32 -4.51
CA PHE A 84 7.50 -0.52 -3.12
C PHE A 84 7.79 -1.96 -2.68
N CYS A 85 8.49 -2.15 -1.56
CA CYS A 85 8.72 -3.47 -1.00
C CYS A 85 7.62 -3.84 0.00
N ALA A 86 6.78 -4.82 -0.34
CA ALA A 86 5.69 -5.27 0.53
C ALA A 86 6.10 -6.23 1.65
N ASN A 87 7.40 -6.57 1.77
CA ASN A 87 7.87 -7.38 2.88
C ASN A 87 7.84 -6.55 4.18
N ILE A 88 7.34 -7.15 5.27
CA ILE A 88 7.20 -6.50 6.58
C ILE A 88 8.52 -5.89 7.11
N THR A 89 9.66 -6.47 6.77
CA THR A 89 10.99 -6.00 7.18
C THR A 89 11.48 -4.78 6.39
N CYS A 90 10.79 -4.44 5.30
CA CYS A 90 11.05 -3.26 4.47
C CYS A 90 9.89 -2.27 4.58
N LEU A 91 8.70 -2.60 4.04
CA LEU A 91 7.51 -1.73 3.95
C LEU A 91 7.84 -0.28 3.55
N GLN A 92 8.65 -0.15 2.50
CA GLN A 92 9.25 1.12 2.09
C GLN A 92 9.26 1.29 0.57
N TYR A 93 9.31 2.55 0.16
CA TYR A 93 9.53 3.01 -1.20
C TYR A 93 11.02 3.13 -1.51
N TYR A 94 11.43 2.59 -2.66
CA TYR A 94 12.81 2.62 -3.11
C TYR A 94 12.94 3.14 -4.54
N CYS A 95 13.96 3.98 -4.78
CA CYS A 95 14.48 4.21 -6.11
C CYS A 95 15.24 2.98 -6.63
N GLU A 96 15.51 2.92 -7.93
CA GLU A 96 16.23 1.79 -8.55
C GLU A 96 17.57 1.50 -7.88
N ASN A 97 18.39 2.54 -7.62
CA ASN A 97 19.70 2.39 -6.98
C ASN A 97 19.59 1.84 -5.55
N CYS A 98 18.67 2.38 -4.74
CA CYS A 98 18.49 1.91 -3.36
C CYS A 98 17.91 0.49 -3.33
N TRP A 99 16.97 0.17 -4.21
CA TRP A 99 16.44 -1.18 -4.34
C TRP A 99 17.55 -2.19 -4.60
N ALA A 100 18.38 -1.96 -5.63
CA ALA A 100 19.47 -2.86 -5.99
C ALA A 100 20.50 -3.01 -4.85
N THR A 101 20.80 -1.93 -4.13
CA THR A 101 21.77 -1.96 -3.01
C THR A 101 21.25 -2.72 -1.79
N ILE A 102 19.95 -2.64 -1.52
CA ILE A 102 19.36 -3.21 -0.29
C ILE A 102 18.90 -4.64 -0.49
N HIS A 103 18.31 -4.93 -1.65
CA HIS A 103 17.77 -6.24 -1.99
C HIS A 103 18.80 -7.15 -2.67
N SER A 104 20.07 -6.75 -2.75
CA SER A 104 21.18 -7.67 -3.06
C SER A 104 21.81 -8.28 -1.81
N ARG A 105 21.43 -7.81 -0.60
CA ARG A 105 21.97 -8.31 0.67
C ARG A 105 21.31 -9.65 1.06
N PRO A 106 22.05 -10.55 1.72
CA PRO A 106 21.50 -11.80 2.24
C PRO A 106 20.30 -11.57 3.16
N GLY A 107 19.26 -12.39 2.99
CA GLY A 107 17.97 -12.28 3.66
C GLY A 107 16.95 -11.34 3.00
N ARG A 108 17.32 -10.60 1.95
CA ARG A 108 16.43 -9.66 1.23
C ARG A 108 16.36 -9.89 -0.28
N GLU A 109 17.19 -10.79 -0.81
CA GLU A 109 17.29 -11.16 -2.22
C GLU A 109 16.00 -11.76 -2.80
N PHE A 110 15.15 -12.34 -1.93
CA PHE A 110 13.87 -12.93 -2.34
C PHE A 110 12.71 -11.94 -2.34
N HIS A 111 12.93 -10.70 -1.89
CA HIS A 111 11.89 -9.68 -1.91
C HIS A 111 11.59 -9.28 -3.37
N LYS A 112 10.31 -9.16 -3.69
CA LYS A 112 9.85 -8.75 -5.01
C LYS A 112 9.30 -7.33 -4.96
N PRO A 113 9.71 -6.43 -5.86
CA PRO A 113 9.17 -5.09 -5.89
C PRO A 113 7.73 -5.15 -6.37
N LEU A 114 6.83 -4.45 -5.69
CA LEU A 114 5.57 -4.07 -6.29
C LEU A 114 5.86 -2.90 -7.22
N VAL A 115 5.83 -3.19 -8.51
CA VAL A 115 5.89 -2.19 -9.59
C VAL A 115 4.46 -1.87 -9.96
N LYS A 116 4.14 -0.59 -10.11
CA LYS A 116 2.82 -0.22 -10.58
C LYS A 116 2.71 -0.47 -12.09
N GLU A 117 1.80 -1.33 -12.50
CA GLU A 117 1.24 -1.29 -13.85
C GLU A 117 0.30 -0.07 -13.97
N GLY A 118 0.55 0.79 -14.97
CA GLY A 118 -0.37 1.86 -15.36
C GLY A 118 -0.01 3.25 -14.83
N ALA A 119 1.00 3.85 -15.45
CA ALA A 119 1.16 5.30 -15.52
C ALA A 119 0.09 6.00 -16.39
N ASP A 120 -0.90 5.26 -16.91
CA ASP A 120 -1.75 5.67 -18.03
C ASP A 120 -3.26 5.73 -17.74
N ARG A 121 -3.66 5.73 -16.46
CA ARG A 121 -5.00 6.22 -16.09
C ARG A 121 -4.85 7.55 -15.39
N PRO A 122 -5.38 8.66 -15.94
CA PRO A 122 -5.38 9.92 -15.24
C PRO A 122 -6.21 9.75 -13.96
N ARG A 123 -5.54 9.67 -12.81
CA ARG A 123 -6.21 9.83 -11.52
C ARG A 123 -6.52 11.32 -11.41
N ALA A 124 -7.77 11.67 -11.71
CA ALA A 124 -8.28 13.02 -11.59
C ALA A 124 -8.12 13.54 -10.13
N ILE A 125 -7.25 14.55 -10.01
CA ILE A 125 -7.30 15.78 -9.19
C ILE A 125 -7.13 15.66 -7.67
N PRO A 126 -6.26 16.51 -7.05
CA PRO A 126 -6.00 16.55 -5.61
C PRO A 126 -7.21 16.98 -4.79
N PHE A 127 -7.47 16.26 -3.69
CA PHE A 127 -8.33 16.72 -2.62
C PHE A 127 -7.70 17.97 -1.98
N ARG A 128 -8.22 19.16 -2.31
CA ARG A 128 -8.04 20.37 -1.49
C ARG A 128 -9.07 20.33 -0.37
N TRP A 129 -8.58 20.36 0.87
CA TRP A 129 -9.39 20.65 2.04
C TRP A 129 -9.71 22.15 2.04
N CYS A 130 -10.99 22.49 2.12
CA CYS A 130 -11.49 23.78 2.61
C CYS A 130 -12.32 23.49 3.85
#